data_AF-A0A4V1ZRT2-F1
#
_entry.id   AF-A0A4V1ZRT2-F1
#
_cell.length_a   1.000
_cell.length_b   1.000
_cell.length_c   1.000
_cell.angle_alpha   90.00
_cell.angle_beta   90.00
_cell.angle_gamma   90.00
#
_symmetry.space_group_name_H-M   'P 1'
#
loop_
_entity.id
_entity.type
_entity.pdbx_description
1 polymer ?
#
loop_
_entity_poly.entity_id
_entity_poly.type
_entity_poly.pdbx_seq_one_letter_code
_entity_poly.pdbx_strand_id
1 'polypeptide(L)'
;SEKELDIYMREVEERLLEETDYELEVRRSIEFTEACRNLENVVFPTYYPELSKKRIITMSWLEGKHLKEYLQTNPPQEERNLIGQALWDFYNFQQHELRAVHADPHPGNFMITPEGKLGVIDFGCIKELPDDFYYPFFSTTSTDLLQNKEETIKAFRQLEMILPKDNPQQIEFYYQAYREMIELFAKPYMTDSFDFSQSEFFDRLYAFGEKIAKMPEFKQARGVKHFIYVNRTNFGLYNILHELKAQVKTDTYRPHVLLAY
;
A
#
# COMPACT_ATOMS: atom_id res chain seq x y z
N SER A 1 -19.20 11.80 23.18
CA SER A 1 -20.56 11.56 23.72
C SER A 1 -20.93 10.09 23.52
N GLU A 2 -21.93 9.54 24.20
CA GLU A 2 -22.38 8.15 24.03
C GLU A 2 -22.69 7.81 22.54
N LYS A 3 -23.22 8.79 21.78
CA LYS A 3 -23.43 8.68 20.33
C LYS A 3 -22.16 8.59 19.48
N GLU A 4 -21.07 9.26 19.87
CA GLU A 4 -19.78 9.13 19.17
C GLU A 4 -19.13 7.77 19.47
N LEU A 5 -19.32 7.26 20.68
CA LEU A 5 -18.84 5.93 21.07
C LEU A 5 -19.59 4.83 20.30
N ASP A 6 -20.91 4.96 20.13
CA ASP A 6 -21.74 4.02 19.38
C ASP A 6 -21.37 3.94 17.89
N ILE A 7 -21.05 5.09 17.27
CA ILE A 7 -20.59 5.13 15.88
C ILE A 7 -19.26 4.39 15.75
N TYR A 8 -18.32 4.63 16.68
CA TYR A 8 -17.03 3.95 16.70
C TYR A 8 -17.17 2.44 16.95
N MET A 9 -18.03 2.03 17.88
CA MET A 9 -18.29 0.62 18.18
C MET A 9 -18.94 -0.12 17.00
N ARG A 10 -19.87 0.51 16.28
CA ARG A 10 -20.44 -0.09 15.05
C ARG A 10 -19.41 -0.21 13.95
N GLU A 11 -18.56 0.79 13.76
CA GLU A 11 -17.49 0.70 12.77
C GLU A 11 -16.51 -0.42 13.10
N VAL A 12 -16.17 -0.61 14.38
CA VAL A 12 -15.33 -1.74 14.83
C VAL A 12 -16.04 -3.08 14.64
N GLU A 13 -17.33 -3.17 14.98
CA GLU A 13 -18.12 -4.40 14.81
C GLU A 13 -18.26 -4.76 13.33
N GLU A 14 -18.59 -3.81 12.45
CA GLU A 14 -18.66 -4.02 11.00
C GLU A 14 -17.31 -4.47 10.44
N ARG A 15 -16.21 -3.88 10.91
CA ARG A 15 -14.84 -4.31 10.52
C ARG A 15 -14.51 -5.73 10.98
N LEU A 16 -14.83 -6.06 12.23
CA LEU A 16 -14.61 -7.40 12.75
C LEU A 16 -15.48 -8.44 12.03
N LEU A 17 -16.71 -8.08 11.67
CA LEU A 17 -17.60 -8.95 10.91
C LEU A 17 -17.11 -9.15 9.46
N GLU A 18 -16.68 -8.07 8.79
CA GLU A 18 -16.02 -8.14 7.47
C GLU A 18 -14.79 -9.06 7.50
N GLU A 19 -13.97 -9.00 8.55
CA GLU A 19 -12.78 -9.84 8.75
C GLU A 19 -13.10 -11.29 9.13
N THR A 20 -14.38 -11.64 9.36
CA THR A 20 -14.80 -13.02 9.72
C THR A 20 -15.52 -13.78 8.60
N ASP A 21 -15.75 -13.15 7.44
CA ASP A 21 -16.35 -13.82 6.29
C ASP A 21 -15.28 -14.54 5.44
N TYR A 22 -14.85 -15.72 5.90
CA TYR A 22 -13.85 -16.52 5.20
C TYR A 22 -14.33 -17.06 3.83
N GLU A 23 -15.65 -17.13 3.60
CA GLU A 23 -16.18 -17.53 2.30
C GLU A 23 -15.99 -16.40 1.28
N LEU A 24 -16.20 -15.15 1.70
CA LEU A 24 -15.86 -13.97 0.92
C LEU A 24 -14.35 -13.86 0.70
N GLU A 25 -13.54 -14.08 1.73
CA GLU A 25 -12.08 -14.06 1.63
C GLU A 25 -11.57 -15.03 0.57
N VAL A 26 -11.96 -16.31 0.64
CA VAL A 26 -11.53 -17.33 -0.34
C VAL A 26 -11.88 -16.94 -1.77
N ARG A 27 -13.09 -16.42 -2.00
CA ARG A 27 -13.50 -15.97 -3.33
C ARG A 27 -12.62 -14.81 -3.82
N ARG A 28 -12.40 -13.79 -2.97
CA ARG A 28 -11.54 -12.65 -3.30
C ARG A 28 -10.09 -13.08 -3.55
N SER A 29 -9.55 -13.99 -2.74
CA SER A 29 -8.21 -14.54 -2.92
C SER A 29 -8.06 -15.27 -4.24
N ILE A 30 -9.08 -16.02 -4.68
CA ILE A 30 -9.05 -16.68 -6.00
C ILE A 30 -9.08 -15.64 -7.12
N GLU A 31 -10.01 -14.68 -7.07
CA GLU A 31 -10.11 -13.62 -8.09
C GLU A 31 -8.80 -12.82 -8.20
N PHE A 32 -8.20 -12.51 -7.05
CA PHE A 32 -7.00 -11.69 -6.97
C PHE A 32 -5.74 -12.44 -7.41
N THR A 33 -5.58 -13.70 -6.99
CA THR A 33 -4.43 -14.53 -7.41
C THR A 33 -4.50 -14.86 -8.90
N GLU A 34 -5.69 -15.08 -9.45
CA GLU A 34 -5.90 -15.27 -10.89
C GLU A 34 -5.58 -14.00 -11.69
N ALA A 35 -6.00 -12.82 -11.20
CA ALA A 35 -5.67 -11.54 -11.82
C ALA A 35 -4.16 -11.27 -11.83
N CYS A 36 -3.46 -11.69 -10.77
CA CYS A 36 -2.01 -11.54 -10.60
C CYS A 36 -1.17 -12.67 -11.21
N ARG A 37 -1.77 -13.70 -11.82
CA ARG A 37 -1.09 -14.95 -12.21
C ARG A 37 0.06 -14.78 -13.20
N ASN A 38 0.05 -13.70 -13.99
CA ASN A 38 1.05 -13.42 -15.02
C ASN A 38 2.23 -12.60 -14.49
N LEU A 39 2.23 -12.22 -13.21
CA LEU A 39 3.36 -11.54 -12.59
C LEU A 39 4.56 -12.49 -12.50
N GLU A 40 5.70 -12.04 -13.00
CA GLU A 40 6.93 -12.82 -12.95
C GLU A 40 7.42 -12.95 -11.51
N ASN A 41 7.96 -14.12 -11.17
CA ASN A 41 8.57 -14.42 -9.87
C ASN A 41 7.64 -14.30 -8.65
N VAL A 42 6.32 -14.23 -8.87
CA VAL A 42 5.30 -14.31 -7.82
C VAL A 42 4.58 -15.65 -7.92
N VAL A 43 4.33 -16.28 -6.78
CA VAL A 43 3.56 -17.52 -6.68
C VAL A 43 2.52 -17.43 -5.58
N PHE A 44 1.41 -18.12 -5.80
CA PHE A 44 0.24 -18.09 -4.93
C PHE A 44 -0.17 -19.51 -4.57
N PRO A 45 -0.72 -19.74 -3.37
CA PRO A 45 -1.36 -21.00 -3.06
C PRO A 45 -2.64 -21.16 -3.90
N THR A 46 -2.97 -22.40 -4.25
CA THR A 46 -4.27 -22.73 -4.82
C THR A 46 -5.28 -22.84 -3.70
N TYR A 47 -6.32 -22.01 -3.71
CA TYR A 47 -7.42 -22.07 -2.75
C TYR A 47 -8.42 -23.17 -3.14
N TYR A 48 -8.98 -23.85 -2.14
CA TYR A 48 -9.96 -24.94 -2.30
C TYR A 48 -11.31 -24.54 -1.68
N PRO A 49 -12.22 -23.87 -2.44
CA PRO A 49 -13.54 -23.44 -1.94
C PRO A 49 -14.38 -24.58 -1.36
N GLU A 50 -14.30 -25.76 -1.95
CA GLU A 50 -15.04 -26.95 -1.54
C GLU A 50 -14.59 -27.47 -0.16
N LEU A 51 -13.34 -27.23 0.21
CA LEU A 51 -12.75 -27.55 1.51
C LEU A 51 -12.75 -26.36 2.47
N SER A 52 -13.27 -25.20 2.04
CA SER A 52 -13.38 -23.98 2.83
C SER A 52 -14.82 -23.78 3.33
N LYS A 53 -14.94 -23.14 4.50
CA LYS A 53 -16.21 -22.83 5.19
C LYS A 53 -16.06 -21.53 5.97
N LYS A 54 -17.16 -21.07 6.58
CA LYS A 54 -17.25 -19.87 7.44
C LYS A 54 -16.17 -19.66 8.51
N ARG A 55 -15.38 -20.67 8.86
CA ARG A 55 -14.32 -20.60 9.89
C ARG A 55 -13.04 -21.35 9.49
N ILE A 56 -12.96 -21.84 8.25
CA ILE A 56 -11.83 -22.63 7.76
C ILE A 56 -11.54 -22.21 6.32
N ILE A 57 -10.31 -21.77 6.08
CA ILE A 57 -9.77 -21.56 4.73
C ILE A 57 -8.81 -22.70 4.44
N THR A 58 -9.02 -23.36 3.31
CA THR A 58 -8.15 -24.45 2.85
C THR A 58 -7.47 -24.04 1.54
N MET A 59 -6.15 -24.17 1.50
CA MET A 59 -5.32 -23.84 0.34
C MET A 59 -4.12 -24.79 0.23
N SER A 60 -3.46 -24.81 -0.92
CA SER A 60 -2.28 -25.66 -1.13
C SER A 60 -1.14 -25.22 -0.23
N TRP A 61 -0.36 -26.18 0.26
CA TRP A 61 0.87 -25.87 0.96
C TRP A 61 1.85 -25.16 0.02
N LEU A 62 2.34 -24.00 0.44
CA LEU A 62 3.42 -23.29 -0.24
C LEU A 62 4.70 -23.53 0.56
N GLU A 63 5.68 -24.20 -0.06
CA GLU A 63 6.97 -24.44 0.57
C GLU A 63 7.87 -23.22 0.42
N GLY A 64 8.53 -22.82 1.51
CA GLY A 64 9.43 -21.68 1.49
C GLY A 64 9.90 -21.28 2.88
N LYS A 65 10.74 -20.25 2.92
CA LYS A 65 11.21 -19.60 4.15
C LYS A 65 10.55 -18.24 4.28
N HIS A 66 10.14 -17.85 5.49
CA HIS A 66 9.73 -16.47 5.72
C HIS A 66 10.87 -15.51 5.41
N LEU A 67 10.55 -14.28 5.02
CA LEU A 67 11.53 -13.28 4.58
C LEU A 67 12.73 -13.16 5.54
N LYS A 68 12.47 -13.05 6.84
CA LYS A 68 13.50 -12.91 7.87
C LYS A 68 14.43 -14.13 7.95
N GLU A 69 13.88 -15.33 7.83
CA GLU A 69 14.64 -16.59 7.85
C GLU A 69 15.45 -16.77 6.57
N TYR A 70 14.86 -16.39 5.43
CA TYR A 70 15.56 -16.38 4.15
C TYR A 70 16.74 -15.40 4.16
N LEU A 71 16.57 -14.18 4.69
CA LEU A 71 17.66 -13.21 4.80
C LEU A 71 18.82 -13.71 5.70
N GLN A 72 18.55 -14.56 6.69
CA GLN A 72 19.58 -15.17 7.53
C GLN A 72 20.47 -16.18 6.79
N THR A 73 20.03 -16.71 5.65
CA THR A 73 20.90 -17.55 4.81
C THR A 73 21.89 -16.74 3.98
N ASN A 74 21.91 -15.42 4.17
CA ASN A 74 22.74 -14.48 3.43
C ASN A 74 22.65 -14.65 1.91
N PRO A 75 21.44 -14.53 1.33
CA PRO A 75 21.24 -14.73 -0.09
C PRO A 75 22.02 -13.68 -0.89
N PRO A 76 22.48 -14.02 -2.11
CA PRO A 76 23.10 -13.09 -3.03
C PRO A 76 22.24 -11.84 -3.26
N GLN A 77 22.88 -10.72 -3.57
CA GLN A 77 22.18 -9.46 -3.84
C GLN A 77 21.22 -9.57 -5.04
N GLU A 78 21.55 -10.40 -6.03
CA GLU A 78 20.70 -10.65 -7.19
C GLU A 78 19.35 -11.28 -6.79
N GLU A 79 19.35 -12.28 -5.90
CA GLU A 79 18.11 -12.89 -5.41
C GLU A 79 17.28 -11.89 -4.58
N ARG A 80 17.95 -11.07 -3.74
CA ARG A 80 17.28 -10.00 -2.97
C ARG A 80 16.60 -8.98 -3.89
N ASN A 81 17.28 -8.59 -4.98
CA ASN A 81 16.73 -7.68 -5.97
C ASN A 81 15.57 -8.31 -6.73
N LEU A 82 15.64 -9.60 -7.09
CA LEU A 82 14.57 -10.33 -7.75
C LEU A 82 13.31 -10.40 -6.88
N ILE A 83 13.47 -10.74 -5.60
CA ILE A 83 12.35 -10.75 -4.63
C ILE A 83 11.79 -9.34 -4.44
N GLY A 84 12.66 -8.33 -4.35
CA GLY A 84 12.24 -6.93 -4.23
C GLY A 84 11.48 -6.44 -5.47
N GLN A 85 11.91 -6.83 -6.66
CA GLN A 85 11.21 -6.53 -7.90
C GLN A 85 9.84 -7.22 -7.94
N ALA A 86 9.76 -8.50 -7.57
CA ALA A 86 8.51 -9.23 -7.52
C ALA A 86 7.50 -8.58 -6.54
N LEU A 87 7.97 -8.13 -5.38
CA LEU A 87 7.14 -7.37 -4.42
C LEU A 87 6.68 -6.04 -5.01
N TRP A 88 7.59 -5.27 -5.61
CA TRP A 88 7.26 -3.99 -6.22
C TRP A 88 6.22 -4.14 -7.33
N ASP A 89 6.42 -5.09 -8.23
CA ASP A 89 5.52 -5.36 -9.34
C ASP A 89 4.16 -5.85 -8.86
N PHE A 90 4.13 -6.74 -7.86
CA PHE A 90 2.90 -7.19 -7.21
C PHE A 90 2.10 -6.02 -6.63
N TYR A 91 2.75 -5.14 -5.87
CA TYR A 91 2.08 -4.02 -5.22
C TYR A 91 1.63 -2.93 -6.18
N ASN A 92 2.35 -2.71 -7.28
CA ASN A 92 2.00 -1.70 -8.25
C ASN A 92 0.98 -2.19 -9.27
N PHE A 93 1.06 -3.45 -9.70
CA PHE A 93 0.05 -4.06 -10.56
C PHE A 93 -1.34 -4.02 -9.90
N GLN A 94 -1.46 -4.39 -8.63
CA GLN A 94 -2.76 -4.33 -7.96
C GLN A 94 -3.31 -2.89 -7.92
N GLN A 95 -2.48 -1.90 -7.59
CA GLN A 95 -2.91 -0.52 -7.41
C GLN A 95 -3.32 0.08 -8.76
N HIS A 96 -2.48 -0.10 -9.79
CA HIS A 96 -2.60 0.56 -11.07
C HIS A 96 -3.37 -0.24 -12.12
N GLU A 97 -3.46 -1.56 -12.03
CA GLU A 97 -4.22 -2.35 -13.00
C GLU A 97 -5.53 -2.86 -12.40
N LEU A 98 -5.52 -3.31 -11.15
CA LEU A 98 -6.70 -3.91 -10.52
C LEU A 98 -7.57 -2.91 -9.74
N ARG A 99 -7.09 -1.66 -9.55
CA ARG A 99 -7.74 -0.67 -8.66
C ARG A 99 -8.02 -1.26 -7.28
N ALA A 100 -7.09 -2.05 -6.77
CA ALA A 100 -7.20 -2.71 -5.48
C ALA A 100 -5.83 -2.79 -4.81
N VAL A 101 -5.81 -2.93 -3.49
CA VAL A 101 -4.56 -3.03 -2.75
C VAL A 101 -4.69 -4.04 -1.62
N HIS A 102 -3.72 -4.95 -1.53
CA HIS A 102 -3.48 -5.76 -0.36
C HIS A 102 -2.93 -4.84 0.74
N ALA A 103 -3.78 -4.46 1.69
CA ALA A 103 -3.50 -3.42 2.66
C ALA A 103 -2.68 -3.90 3.88
N ASP A 104 -2.15 -5.12 3.84
CA ASP A 104 -1.32 -5.69 4.90
C ASP A 104 0.04 -6.21 4.37
N PRO A 105 1.00 -5.30 4.14
CA PRO A 105 2.38 -5.64 3.75
C PRO A 105 3.19 -6.20 4.93
N HIS A 106 2.63 -7.07 5.75
CA HIS A 106 3.35 -7.69 6.85
C HIS A 106 4.33 -8.76 6.31
N PRO A 107 5.61 -8.80 6.74
CA PRO A 107 6.57 -9.80 6.28
C PRO A 107 6.13 -11.26 6.45
N GLY A 108 5.23 -11.51 7.41
CA GLY A 108 4.64 -12.83 7.65
C GLY A 108 3.75 -13.34 6.51
N ASN A 109 3.21 -12.44 5.69
CA ASN A 109 2.35 -12.78 4.53
C ASN A 109 3.18 -13.21 3.31
N PHE A 110 4.51 -13.16 3.42
CA PHE A 110 5.45 -13.46 2.37
C PHE A 110 6.40 -14.60 2.77
N MET A 111 6.73 -15.43 1.79
CA MET A 111 7.76 -16.45 1.89
C MET A 111 8.53 -16.57 0.58
N ILE A 112 9.74 -17.10 0.65
CA ILE A 112 10.61 -17.29 -0.50
C ILE A 112 10.69 -18.78 -0.75
N THR A 113 10.25 -19.21 -1.94
CA THR A 113 10.24 -20.63 -2.31
C THR A 113 11.66 -21.17 -2.53
N PRO A 114 11.87 -22.50 -2.54
CA PRO A 114 13.17 -23.08 -2.89
C PRO A 114 13.72 -22.63 -4.25
N GLU A 115 12.84 -22.27 -5.19
CA GLU A 115 13.17 -21.74 -6.51
C GLU A 115 13.50 -20.24 -6.52
N GLY A 116 13.47 -19.57 -5.36
CA GLY A 116 13.76 -18.14 -5.23
C GLY A 116 12.61 -17.21 -5.63
N LYS A 117 11.37 -17.71 -5.65
CA LYS A 117 10.18 -16.91 -5.99
C LYS A 117 9.50 -16.33 -4.74
N LEU A 118 8.82 -15.20 -4.91
CA LEU A 118 7.99 -14.59 -3.88
C LEU A 118 6.65 -15.33 -3.76
N GLY A 119 6.47 -16.05 -2.68
CA GLY A 119 5.20 -16.62 -2.26
C GLY A 119 4.37 -15.63 -1.45
N VAL A 120 3.12 -15.42 -1.84
CA VAL A 120 2.14 -14.59 -1.10
C VAL A 120 1.05 -15.51 -0.55
N ILE A 121 0.87 -15.55 0.77
CA ILE A 121 0.02 -16.55 1.44
C ILE A 121 -1.25 -16.00 2.08
N ASP A 122 -1.37 -14.68 2.22
CA ASP A 122 -2.52 -14.03 2.84
C ASP A 122 -3.04 -12.89 1.94
N PHE A 123 -4.37 -12.83 1.80
CA PHE A 123 -5.12 -11.81 1.07
C PHE A 123 -6.33 -11.30 1.86
N GLY A 124 -6.38 -11.54 3.18
CA GLY A 124 -7.50 -11.19 4.05
C GLY A 124 -7.85 -9.70 4.06
N CYS A 125 -6.93 -8.83 3.63
CA CYS A 125 -7.11 -7.38 3.64
C CYS A 125 -6.99 -6.72 2.25
N ILE A 126 -7.71 -7.24 1.23
CA ILE A 126 -7.86 -6.52 -0.04
C ILE A 126 -8.82 -5.33 0.14
N LYS A 127 -8.39 -4.13 -0.27
CA LYS A 127 -9.21 -2.90 -0.31
C LYS A 127 -9.30 -2.37 -1.73
N GLU A 128 -10.52 -2.09 -2.17
CA GLU A 128 -10.76 -1.43 -3.45
C GLU A 128 -10.34 0.05 -3.39
N LEU A 129 -9.83 0.54 -4.52
CA LEU A 129 -9.42 1.92 -4.75
C LEU A 129 -10.36 2.51 -5.81
N PRO A 130 -11.49 3.12 -5.39
CA PRO A 130 -12.45 3.66 -6.33
C PRO A 130 -11.81 4.80 -7.15
N ASP A 131 -12.30 4.99 -8.39
CA ASP A 131 -11.71 5.94 -9.34
C ASP A 131 -11.70 7.39 -8.82
N ASP A 132 -12.71 7.77 -8.03
CA ASP A 132 -12.81 9.08 -7.37
C ASP A 132 -11.76 9.33 -6.29
N PHE A 133 -11.10 8.27 -5.80
CA PHE A 133 -9.90 8.34 -4.99
C PHE A 133 -8.63 8.17 -5.84
N TYR A 134 -8.60 7.13 -6.68
CA TYR A 134 -7.41 6.71 -7.41
C TYR A 134 -6.87 7.84 -8.30
N TYR A 135 -7.71 8.45 -9.14
CA TYR A 135 -7.24 9.46 -10.08
C TYR A 135 -6.74 10.73 -9.36
N PRO A 136 -7.50 11.34 -8.43
CA PRO A 136 -7.01 12.50 -7.70
C PRO A 136 -5.74 12.18 -6.90
N PHE A 137 -5.67 11.03 -6.22
CA PHE A 137 -4.51 10.67 -5.42
C PHE A 137 -3.25 10.51 -6.28
N PHE A 138 -3.29 9.68 -7.32
CA PHE A 138 -2.11 9.45 -8.14
C PHE A 138 -1.79 10.61 -9.08
N SER A 139 -2.73 11.51 -9.39
CA SER A 139 -2.40 12.76 -10.07
C SER A 139 -1.45 13.64 -9.24
N THR A 140 -1.53 13.57 -7.90
CA THR A 140 -0.65 14.34 -7.01
C THR A 140 0.78 13.83 -6.96
N THR A 141 1.08 12.65 -7.50
CA THR A 141 2.46 12.19 -7.64
C THR A 141 3.14 12.79 -8.88
N SER A 142 2.40 13.46 -9.76
CA SER A 142 2.95 14.20 -10.91
C SER A 142 3.69 15.46 -10.45
N THR A 143 4.92 15.65 -10.92
CA THR A 143 5.72 16.85 -10.67
C THR A 143 5.03 18.13 -11.14
N ASP A 144 4.26 18.05 -12.23
CA ASP A 144 3.59 19.21 -12.81
C ASP A 144 2.43 19.68 -11.93
N LEU A 145 1.67 18.73 -11.36
CA LEU A 145 0.57 19.06 -10.45
C LEU A 145 1.14 19.66 -9.15
N LEU A 146 2.17 19.05 -8.58
CA LEU A 146 2.80 19.51 -7.33
C LEU A 146 3.40 20.92 -7.43
N GLN A 147 3.82 21.34 -8.63
CA GLN A 147 4.29 22.70 -8.88
C GLN A 147 3.14 23.71 -8.97
N ASN A 148 1.93 23.27 -9.33
CA ASN A 148 0.73 24.09 -9.36
C ASN A 148 -0.04 24.00 -8.04
N LYS A 149 0.18 24.98 -7.16
CA LYS A 149 -0.48 25.06 -5.86
C LYS A 149 -2.01 25.06 -5.94
N GLU A 150 -2.60 25.75 -6.91
CA GLU A 150 -4.07 25.83 -7.01
C GLU A 150 -4.68 24.48 -7.37
N GLU A 151 -4.10 23.79 -8.35
CA GLU A 151 -4.55 22.46 -8.77
C GLU A 151 -4.27 21.39 -7.71
N THR A 152 -3.13 21.46 -7.02
CA THR A 152 -2.84 20.59 -5.87
C THR A 152 -3.89 20.76 -4.76
N ILE A 153 -4.28 22.00 -4.43
CA ILE A 153 -5.32 22.25 -3.43
C ILE A 153 -6.68 21.71 -3.89
N LYS A 154 -7.00 21.78 -5.20
CA LYS A 154 -8.22 21.17 -5.76
C LYS A 154 -8.22 19.66 -5.56
N ALA A 155 -7.12 18.98 -5.87
CA ALA A 155 -6.97 17.54 -5.64
C ALA A 155 -7.07 17.19 -4.14
N PHE A 156 -6.41 17.95 -3.25
CA PHE A 156 -6.48 17.73 -1.80
C PHE A 156 -7.89 17.94 -1.24
N ARG A 157 -8.72 18.79 -1.86
CA ARG A 157 -10.14 18.91 -1.49
C ARG A 157 -10.97 17.72 -1.94
N GLN A 158 -10.73 17.19 -3.14
CA GLN A 158 -11.39 15.96 -3.62
C GLN A 158 -11.07 14.76 -2.73
N LEU A 159 -9.84 14.72 -2.20
CA LEU A 159 -9.39 13.68 -1.28
C LEU A 159 -9.76 13.93 0.19
N GLU A 160 -10.52 14.99 0.49
CA GLU A 160 -10.92 15.41 1.85
C GLU A 160 -9.74 15.70 2.81
N MET A 161 -8.56 15.97 2.27
CA MET A 161 -7.36 16.37 3.02
C MET A 161 -7.46 17.83 3.47
N ILE A 162 -7.99 18.69 2.61
CA ILE A 162 -8.33 20.08 2.90
C ILE A 162 -9.85 20.22 2.87
N LEU A 163 -10.44 20.76 3.93
CA LEU A 163 -11.88 20.85 4.10
C LEU A 163 -12.41 22.24 3.71
N PRO A 164 -13.67 22.36 3.24
CA PRO A 164 -14.27 23.64 2.87
C PRO A 164 -14.32 24.67 4.02
N LYS A 165 -14.31 24.19 5.27
CA LYS A 165 -14.37 25.01 6.49
C LYS A 165 -13.01 25.52 6.97
N ASP A 166 -11.91 25.07 6.35
CA ASP A 166 -10.56 25.47 6.77
C ASP A 166 -10.29 26.94 6.43
N ASN A 167 -9.72 27.67 7.39
CA ASN A 167 -9.30 29.04 7.16
C ASN A 167 -7.99 29.11 6.33
N PRO A 168 -7.59 30.29 5.80
CA PRO A 168 -6.40 30.41 4.96
C PRO A 168 -5.11 29.87 5.60
N GLN A 169 -4.92 30.03 6.91
CA GLN A 169 -3.75 29.52 7.63
C GLN A 169 -3.75 27.99 7.70
N GLN A 170 -4.93 27.38 7.95
CA GLN A 170 -5.10 25.93 7.96
C GLN A 170 -4.88 25.33 6.56
N ILE A 171 -5.43 25.97 5.52
CA ILE A 171 -5.22 25.54 4.13
C ILE A 171 -3.72 25.52 3.81
N GLU A 172 -2.98 26.57 4.16
CA GLU A 172 -1.54 26.61 3.94
C GLU A 172 -0.82 25.50 4.70
N PHE A 173 -1.16 25.29 5.96
CA PHE A 173 -0.56 24.27 6.80
C PHE A 173 -0.74 22.86 6.20
N TYR A 174 -1.99 22.47 5.89
CA TYR A 174 -2.28 21.16 5.33
C TYR A 174 -1.68 20.99 3.94
N TYR A 175 -1.72 22.04 3.10
CA TYR A 175 -1.07 22.02 1.79
C TYR A 175 0.42 21.67 1.92
N GLN A 176 1.17 22.36 2.79
CA GLN A 176 2.59 22.10 2.99
C GLN A 176 2.85 20.69 3.54
N ALA A 177 2.07 20.26 4.54
CA ALA A 177 2.26 18.96 5.18
C ALA A 177 1.96 17.78 4.25
N TYR A 178 0.83 17.81 3.52
CA TYR A 178 0.48 16.75 2.57
C TYR A 178 1.40 16.75 1.35
N ARG A 179 1.83 17.92 0.88
CA ARG A 179 2.83 18.02 -0.18
C ARG A 179 4.16 17.39 0.22
N GLU A 180 4.70 17.74 1.38
CA GLU A 180 5.95 17.15 1.90
C GLU A 180 5.84 15.62 2.00
N MET A 181 4.71 15.12 2.49
CA MET A 181 4.44 13.68 2.55
C MET A 181 4.38 13.03 1.16
N ILE A 182 3.65 13.61 0.20
CA ILE A 182 3.55 13.07 -1.16
C ILE A 182 4.91 13.08 -1.83
N GLU A 183 5.69 14.16 -1.71
CA GLU A 183 7.05 14.24 -2.26
C GLU A 183 7.96 13.13 -1.67
N LEU A 184 7.85 12.83 -0.38
CA LEU A 184 8.59 11.75 0.26
C LEU A 184 8.15 10.37 -0.27
N PHE A 185 6.86 10.08 -0.28
CA PHE A 185 6.34 8.78 -0.71
C PHE A 185 6.48 8.55 -2.21
N ALA A 186 6.42 9.60 -3.01
CA ALA A 186 6.58 9.55 -4.47
C ALA A 186 8.04 9.40 -4.90
N LYS A 187 9.02 9.63 -4.01
CA LYS A 187 10.44 9.61 -4.35
C LYS A 187 10.89 8.36 -5.13
N PRO A 188 10.50 7.12 -4.78
CA PRO A 188 10.88 5.94 -5.56
C PRO A 188 10.32 5.94 -6.99
N TYR A 189 9.19 6.61 -7.23
CA TYR A 189 8.53 6.71 -8.53
C TYR A 189 9.09 7.82 -9.42
N MET A 190 10.01 8.66 -8.92
CA MET A 190 10.59 9.78 -9.68
C MET A 190 11.79 9.37 -10.55
N THR A 191 12.27 8.14 -10.40
CA THR A 191 13.40 7.58 -11.15
C THR A 191 12.99 6.25 -11.77
N ASP A 192 13.72 5.78 -12.78
CA ASP A 192 13.45 4.48 -13.43
C ASP A 192 13.90 3.29 -12.55
N SER A 193 14.77 3.55 -11.58
CA SER A 193 15.14 2.60 -10.55
C SER A 193 15.38 3.27 -9.21
N PHE A 194 15.23 2.52 -8.12
CA PHE A 194 15.45 2.99 -6.77
C PHE A 194 16.21 1.97 -5.93
N ASP A 195 17.18 2.45 -5.15
CA ASP A 195 17.96 1.66 -4.21
C ASP A 195 17.38 1.82 -2.81
N PHE A 196 16.63 0.80 -2.37
CA PHE A 196 16.02 0.80 -1.04
C PHE A 196 17.01 0.54 0.09
N SER A 197 18.31 0.31 -0.18
CA SER A 197 19.31 0.21 0.89
C SER A 197 19.67 1.56 1.53
N GLN A 198 19.27 2.67 0.91
CA GLN A 198 19.61 4.03 1.34
C GLN A 198 18.91 4.42 2.65
N SER A 199 19.62 4.34 3.78
CA SER A 199 19.07 4.68 5.12
C SER A 199 18.52 6.11 5.22
N GLU A 200 19.13 7.09 4.53
CA GLU A 200 18.67 8.49 4.58
C GLU A 200 17.22 8.66 4.12
N PHE A 201 16.75 7.85 3.17
CA PHE A 201 15.36 7.86 2.73
C PHE A 201 14.41 7.46 3.87
N PHE A 202 14.76 6.40 4.60
CA PHE A 202 13.98 5.90 5.72
C PHE A 202 14.04 6.84 6.92
N ASP A 203 15.21 7.40 7.23
CA ASP A 203 15.36 8.39 8.30
C ASP A 203 14.42 9.59 8.08
N ARG A 204 14.27 10.05 6.83
CA ARG A 204 13.32 11.10 6.47
C ARG A 204 11.86 10.66 6.61
N LEU A 205 11.52 9.45 6.19
CA LEU A 205 10.16 8.90 6.36
C LEU A 205 9.78 8.79 7.84
N TYR A 206 10.67 8.25 8.68
CA TYR A 206 10.46 8.13 10.12
C TYR A 206 10.38 9.49 10.81
N ALA A 207 11.29 10.41 10.48
CA ALA A 207 11.26 11.77 11.02
C ALA A 207 9.97 12.51 10.66
N PHE A 208 9.48 12.35 9.43
CA PHE A 208 8.20 12.90 9.01
C PHE A 208 7.03 12.27 9.79
N GLY A 209 7.00 10.94 9.92
CA GLY A 209 5.98 10.24 10.71
C GLY A 209 5.93 10.70 12.16
N GLU A 210 7.09 10.87 12.81
CA GLU A 210 7.17 11.40 14.17
C GLU A 210 6.70 12.85 14.28
N LYS A 211 7.06 13.68 13.30
CA LYS A 211 6.63 15.08 13.22
C LYS A 211 5.11 15.16 13.16
N ILE A 212 4.47 14.39 12.29
CA ILE A 212 3.01 14.33 12.13
C ILE A 212 2.34 13.79 13.40
N ALA A 213 2.86 12.73 14.01
CA ALA A 213 2.29 12.15 15.23
C ALA A 213 2.26 13.12 16.42
N LYS A 214 3.20 14.07 16.47
CA LYS A 214 3.29 15.09 17.54
C LYS A 214 2.39 16.31 17.28
N MET A 215 1.87 16.49 16.07
CA MET A 215 1.05 17.65 15.68
C MET A 215 -0.42 17.50 16.11
N PRO A 216 -0.97 18.43 16.91
CA PRO A 216 -2.39 18.42 17.29
C PRO A 216 -3.35 18.45 16.11
N GLU A 217 -2.98 19.12 15.01
CA GLU A 217 -3.78 19.29 13.79
C GLU A 217 -4.12 17.95 13.13
N PHE A 218 -3.24 16.95 13.24
CA PHE A 218 -3.44 15.61 12.71
C PHE A 218 -4.16 14.65 13.66
N LYS A 219 -4.57 15.11 14.85
CA LYS A 219 -5.46 14.33 15.73
C LYS A 219 -6.90 14.30 15.22
N GLN A 220 -7.28 15.23 14.36
CA GLN A 220 -8.55 15.20 13.66
C GLN A 220 -8.40 14.33 12.40
N ALA A 221 -9.26 13.32 12.26
CA ALA A 221 -9.29 12.50 11.05
C ALA A 221 -9.59 13.38 9.82
N ARG A 222 -8.72 13.27 8.81
CA ARG A 222 -8.79 13.97 7.51
C ARG A 222 -8.31 13.02 6.43
N GLY A 223 -8.78 13.24 5.20
CA GLY A 223 -8.53 12.36 4.09
C GLY A 223 -9.55 11.21 4.01
N VAL A 224 -9.88 10.80 2.79
CA VAL A 224 -10.70 9.60 2.57
C VAL A 224 -10.01 8.35 3.11
N LYS A 225 -10.79 7.36 3.58
CA LYS A 225 -10.26 6.13 4.22
C LYS A 225 -9.19 5.42 3.36
N HIS A 226 -9.34 5.45 2.04
CA HIS A 226 -8.41 4.82 1.08
C HIS A 226 -6.97 5.37 1.17
N PHE A 227 -6.81 6.64 1.53
CA PHE A 227 -5.50 7.26 1.70
C PHE A 227 -4.66 6.59 2.79
N ILE A 228 -5.28 6.24 3.91
CA ILE A 228 -4.61 5.57 5.03
C ILE A 228 -4.13 4.19 4.60
N TYR A 229 -4.96 3.45 3.84
CA TYR A 229 -4.60 2.13 3.34
C TYR A 229 -3.42 2.19 2.37
N VAL A 230 -3.44 3.08 1.38
CA VAL A 230 -2.34 3.19 0.41
C VAL A 230 -1.04 3.61 1.08
N ASN A 231 -1.05 4.60 1.96
CA ASN A 231 0.17 5.04 2.64
C ASN A 231 0.74 3.98 3.59
N ARG A 232 -0.12 3.32 4.37
CA ARG A 232 0.31 2.20 5.25
C ARG A 232 0.90 1.07 4.41
N THR A 233 0.29 0.79 3.27
CA THR A 233 0.78 -0.24 2.34
C THR A 233 2.14 0.11 1.77
N ASN A 234 2.29 1.30 1.20
CA ASN A 234 3.56 1.75 0.64
C ASN A 234 4.66 1.82 1.70
N PHE A 235 4.33 2.26 2.92
CA PHE A 235 5.29 2.28 4.02
C PHE A 235 5.78 0.87 4.40
N GLY A 236 4.88 -0.10 4.51
CA GLY A 236 5.27 -1.48 4.80
C GLY A 236 6.06 -2.13 3.65
N LEU A 237 5.64 -1.90 2.40
CA LEU A 237 6.39 -2.30 1.22
C LEU A 237 7.82 -1.74 1.24
N TYR A 238 7.99 -0.44 1.48
CA TYR A 238 9.30 0.19 1.51
C TYR A 238 10.18 -0.41 2.61
N ASN A 239 9.64 -0.70 3.79
CA ASN A 239 10.40 -1.35 4.85
C ASN A 239 10.85 -2.76 4.46
N ILE A 240 9.98 -3.56 3.82
CA ILE A 240 10.38 -4.88 3.30
C ILE A 240 11.50 -4.75 2.28
N LEU A 241 11.39 -3.80 1.34
CA LEU A 241 12.42 -3.54 0.33
C LEU A 241 13.74 -3.05 0.97
N HIS A 242 13.66 -2.30 2.08
CA HIS A 242 14.81 -1.88 2.87
C HIS A 242 15.51 -3.05 3.54
N GLU A 243 14.75 -3.95 4.17
CA GLU A 243 15.29 -5.15 4.82
C GLU A 243 15.99 -6.05 3.81
N LEU A 244 15.40 -6.19 2.61
CA LEU A 244 16.01 -6.87 1.47
C LEU A 244 17.28 -6.15 0.98
N LYS A 245 17.39 -4.84 1.20
CA LYS A 245 18.33 -3.93 0.54
C LYS A 245 18.19 -4.01 -0.98
N ALA A 246 16.95 -4.06 -1.45
CA ALA A 246 16.65 -4.30 -2.85
C ALA A 246 16.94 -3.08 -3.72
N GLN A 247 17.50 -3.33 -4.90
CA GLN A 247 17.50 -2.39 -6.02
C GLN A 247 16.42 -2.81 -7.01
N VAL A 248 15.49 -1.91 -7.27
CA VAL A 248 14.23 -2.19 -7.98
C VAL A 248 14.07 -1.24 -9.16
N LYS A 249 13.58 -1.75 -10.28
CA LYS A 249 13.09 -0.93 -11.40
C LYS A 249 11.69 -0.44 -11.07
N THR A 250 11.54 0.87 -11.01
CA THR A 250 10.34 1.55 -10.51
C THR A 250 9.43 2.04 -11.64
N ASP A 251 9.86 1.87 -12.89
CA ASP A 251 9.13 2.24 -14.11
C ASP A 251 8.30 1.09 -14.71
N THR A 252 8.27 -0.09 -14.08
CA THR A 252 7.51 -1.27 -14.55
C THR A 252 6.00 -1.03 -14.61
N TYR A 253 5.51 -0.19 -13.70
CA TYR A 253 4.13 0.27 -13.66
C TYR A 253 4.11 1.77 -13.43
N ARG A 254 3.23 2.47 -14.14
CA ARG A 254 3.02 3.91 -13.97
C ARG A 254 1.57 4.19 -13.60
N PRO A 255 1.29 5.14 -12.72
CA PRO A 255 -0.08 5.47 -12.41
C PRO A 255 -0.84 5.96 -13.63
N HIS A 256 -2.01 5.38 -13.89
CA HIS A 256 -2.97 5.92 -14.87
C HIS A 256 -3.53 7.24 -14.37
N VAL A 257 -2.96 8.35 -14.81
CA VAL A 257 -3.45 9.69 -14.47
C VAL A 257 -4.35 10.20 -15.58
N LEU A 258 -5.55 10.66 -15.23
CA LEU A 258 -6.37 11.47 -16.13
C LEU A 258 -5.76 12.87 -16.17
N LEU A 259 -4.81 13.10 -17.06
CA LEU A 259 -4.39 14.45 -17.39
C LEU A 259 -5.55 15.11 -18.12
N ALA A 260 -6.24 16.03 -17.44
CA ALA A 260 -7.14 16.95 -18.12
C ALA A 260 -6.30 17.80 -19.08
N TYR A 261 -6.46 17.56 -20.38
CA TYR A 261 -6.03 18.49 -21.44
C TYR A 261 -6.94 19.72 -21.45
#